data_AF-A0A1G8FMX1-F1
#
_entry.id   AF-A0A1G8FMX1-F1
#
_cell.length_a   1.000
_cell.length_b   1.000
_cell.length_c   1.000
_cell.angle_alpha   90.00
_cell.angle_beta   90.00
_cell.angle_gamma   90.00
#
_symmetry.space_group_name_H-M   'P 1'
#
loop_
_entity.id
_entity.type
_entity.pdbx_description
1 polymer ?
#
loop_
_entity_poly.entity_id
_entity_poly.type
_entity_poly.pdbx_seq_one_letter_code
_entity_poly.pdbx_strand_id
1 'polypeptide(L)'
;MKMRIYVIGIGILVAMLAGKVSAQVNMRVLKAFPAHIVQRIHEIMVLCPVSEESQWKLGDYFVRQDSLANVALRHDSTSLALSDYYRTSVEELEAVLSPLELNDYRLKVQYHHCANRMRRMIQQREALQLTLHQVEALFTESCRLETDKNIRDFWGTEFHIADSILTPSVHKRFYGLLRESEIAENVKRQTKELAENNLLPVDMDSIQTYQYLCRCEMELQADITYWREAGNREKLAEAEVVYKLKKPKCLKRLELYWIAPEWSIIRYAIQKRNVAGLNLTEHGLDSLLLKGEEYRRLEQEKKHANEKFSESALDCQLAQSVLTKEGIDKLLAEKRKSWIQGDVEREMNELERYGLVNNANRESVLKELTDYKRQVGVSYEWAAIERSQENLFRLCDLQDHVPLILKKMEEKQKQERAEWKDDRF
;
A
#
# COMPACT_ATOMS: atom_id res chain seq x y z
N MET A 1 -27.16 -19.12 28.98
CA MET A 1 -25.92 -18.80 28.23
C MET A 1 -26.08 -17.67 27.20
N LYS A 2 -27.26 -17.46 26.59
CA LYS A 2 -27.52 -16.33 25.67
C LYS A 2 -27.46 -14.93 26.31
N MET A 3 -27.75 -14.80 27.61
CA MET A 3 -27.83 -13.51 28.30
C MET A 3 -26.46 -12.89 28.63
N ARG A 4 -25.38 -13.68 28.73
CA ARG A 4 -24.01 -13.16 28.94
C ARG A 4 -23.36 -12.63 27.66
N ILE A 5 -23.78 -13.13 26.49
CA ILE A 5 -23.27 -12.70 25.18
C ILE A 5 -23.80 -11.29 24.83
N TYR A 6 -25.03 -10.96 25.22
CA TYR A 6 -25.59 -9.61 25.01
C TYR A 6 -24.93 -8.54 25.90
N VAL A 7 -24.57 -8.86 27.15
CA VAL A 7 -23.91 -7.90 28.06
C VAL A 7 -22.47 -7.62 27.63
N ILE A 8 -21.75 -8.62 27.12
CA ILE A 8 -20.40 -8.44 26.57
C ILE A 8 -20.48 -7.74 25.20
N GLY A 9 -21.48 -8.04 24.37
CA GLY A 9 -21.71 -7.37 23.09
C GLY A 9 -22.07 -5.88 23.23
N ILE A 10 -22.86 -5.51 24.24
CA ILE A 10 -23.17 -4.11 24.56
C ILE A 10 -21.96 -3.42 25.20
N GLY A 11 -21.22 -4.09 26.07
CA GLY A 11 -19.99 -3.55 26.66
C GLY A 11 -18.90 -3.27 25.62
N ILE A 12 -18.78 -4.11 24.59
CA ILE A 12 -17.86 -3.90 23.47
C ILE A 12 -18.38 -2.79 22.53
N LEU A 13 -19.69 -2.66 22.32
CA LEU A 13 -20.26 -1.55 21.53
C LEU A 13 -20.06 -0.19 22.22
N VAL A 14 -20.21 -0.15 23.56
CA VAL A 14 -19.94 1.05 24.39
C VAL A 14 -18.43 1.34 24.45
N ALA A 15 -17.56 0.32 24.47
CA ALA A 15 -16.11 0.51 24.40
C ALA A 15 -15.60 0.91 23.01
N MET A 16 -16.25 0.46 21.93
CA MET A 16 -15.98 0.93 20.56
C MET A 16 -16.52 2.33 20.31
N LEU A 17 -17.62 2.73 20.96
CA LEU A 17 -18.08 4.12 21.02
C LEU A 17 -17.16 5.00 21.90
N ALA A 18 -16.55 4.44 22.94
CA ALA A 18 -15.58 5.13 23.81
C ALA A 18 -14.20 5.39 23.14
N GLY A 19 -13.96 4.84 21.93
CA GLY A 19 -12.85 5.24 21.07
C GLY A 19 -12.99 6.66 20.48
N LYS A 20 -14.13 7.31 20.70
CA LYS A 20 -14.32 8.76 20.55
C LYS A 20 -14.68 9.29 21.94
N VAL A 21 -13.78 10.05 22.55
CA VAL A 21 -14.04 10.72 23.84
C VAL A 21 -15.40 11.43 23.75
N SER A 22 -16.38 10.98 24.53
CA SER A 22 -17.71 11.60 24.60
C SER A 22 -17.55 13.04 25.09
N ALA A 23 -18.06 14.03 24.36
CA ALA A 23 -18.03 15.41 24.79
C ALA A 23 -18.96 15.59 26.02
N GLN A 24 -18.35 15.66 27.20
CA GLN A 24 -19.06 15.84 28.46
C GLN A 24 -18.95 17.29 28.92
N VAL A 25 -20.10 17.92 29.19
CA VAL A 25 -20.15 19.25 29.80
C VAL A 25 -19.53 19.19 31.20
N ASN A 26 -18.72 20.19 31.53
CA ASN A 26 -18.01 20.25 32.80
C ASN A 26 -18.99 20.25 33.99
N MET A 27 -18.67 19.49 35.04
CA MET A 27 -19.51 19.34 36.23
C MET A 27 -19.86 20.67 36.91
N ARG A 28 -18.99 21.69 36.81
CA ARG A 28 -19.28 23.02 37.34
C ARG A 28 -20.38 23.73 36.54
N VAL A 29 -20.31 23.63 35.21
CA VAL A 29 -21.33 24.18 34.29
C VAL A 29 -22.67 23.45 34.48
N LEU A 30 -22.65 22.12 34.63
CA LEU A 30 -23.84 21.30 34.91
C LEU A 30 -24.60 21.76 36.16
N LYS A 31 -23.89 22.21 37.19
CA LYS A 31 -24.47 22.66 38.46
C LYS A 31 -24.88 24.12 38.46
N ALA A 32 -24.28 24.93 37.59
CA ALA A 32 -24.47 26.38 37.57
C ALA A 32 -25.61 26.83 36.65
N PHE A 33 -25.86 26.11 35.56
CA PHE A 33 -26.87 26.49 34.57
C PHE A 33 -28.08 25.53 34.57
N PRO A 34 -29.28 26.02 34.19
CA PRO A 34 -30.46 25.18 34.01
C PRO A 34 -30.26 24.09 32.95
N ALA A 35 -31.01 22.99 33.08
CA ALA A 35 -30.89 21.82 32.20
C ALA A 35 -31.03 22.14 30.70
N HIS A 36 -31.90 23.07 30.30
CA HIS A 36 -32.08 23.45 28.90
C HIS A 36 -30.87 24.24 28.35
N ILE A 37 -30.24 25.09 29.16
CA ILE A 37 -29.00 25.79 28.79
C ILE A 37 -27.86 24.78 28.66
N VAL A 38 -27.73 23.87 29.63
CA VAL A 38 -26.75 22.77 29.61
C VAL A 38 -26.92 21.92 28.36
N GLN A 39 -28.15 21.60 27.96
CA GLN A 39 -28.44 20.86 26.75
C GLN A 39 -27.94 21.59 25.49
N ARG A 40 -28.15 22.91 25.39
CA ARG A 40 -27.64 23.73 24.28
C ARG A 40 -26.11 23.78 24.24
N ILE A 41 -25.45 23.87 25.40
CA ILE A 41 -23.98 23.76 25.48
C ILE A 41 -23.53 22.38 25.00
N HIS A 42 -24.22 21.32 25.43
CA HIS A 42 -23.93 19.95 25.02
C HIS A 42 -24.06 19.77 23.51
N GLU A 43 -25.08 20.36 22.86
CA GLU A 43 -25.26 20.31 21.40
C GLU A 43 -24.06 20.87 20.64
N ILE A 44 -23.46 21.98 21.09
CA ILE A 44 -22.21 22.51 20.52
C ILE A 44 -21.04 21.56 20.81
N MET A 45 -20.94 21.04 22.03
CA MET A 45 -19.87 20.15 22.45
C MET A 45 -19.85 18.83 21.68
N VAL A 46 -21.01 18.30 21.30
CA VAL A 46 -21.13 17.11 20.44
C VAL A 46 -20.45 17.34 19.09
N LEU A 47 -20.46 18.57 18.58
CA LEU A 47 -19.81 18.94 17.33
C LEU A 47 -18.32 19.24 17.52
N CYS A 48 -17.98 20.04 18.53
CA CYS A 48 -16.62 20.47 18.83
C CYS A 48 -16.39 20.53 20.36
N PRO A 49 -15.39 19.82 20.90
CA PRO A 49 -14.98 20.01 22.29
C PRO A 49 -14.60 21.47 22.54
N VAL A 50 -15.15 22.06 23.60
CA VAL A 50 -14.83 23.42 24.04
C VAL A 50 -14.31 23.42 25.47
N SER A 51 -13.41 24.34 25.77
CA SER A 51 -12.82 24.56 27.09
C SER A 51 -13.87 24.89 28.15
N GLU A 52 -13.55 24.67 29.43
CA GLU A 52 -14.43 25.04 30.54
C GLU A 52 -14.81 26.53 30.47
N GLU A 53 -13.86 27.42 30.14
CA GLU A 53 -14.10 28.85 29.99
C GLU A 53 -15.13 29.15 28.89
N SER A 54 -14.98 28.56 27.70
CA SER A 54 -15.93 28.74 26.61
C SER A 54 -17.30 28.13 26.92
N GLN A 55 -17.36 27.02 27.68
CA GLN A 55 -18.63 26.47 28.17
C GLN A 55 -19.37 27.44 29.11
N TRP A 56 -18.64 28.13 29.99
CA TRP A 56 -19.23 29.17 30.85
C TRP A 56 -19.75 30.35 30.03
N LYS A 57 -18.95 30.86 29.08
CA LYS A 57 -19.37 31.96 28.19
C LYS A 57 -20.60 31.59 27.35
N LEU A 58 -20.67 30.34 26.86
CA LEU A 58 -21.85 29.81 26.16
C LEU A 58 -23.07 29.79 27.09
N GLY A 59 -22.92 29.36 28.34
CA GLY A 59 -23.99 29.37 29.33
C GLY A 59 -24.54 30.77 29.57
N ASP A 60 -23.68 31.75 29.80
CA ASP A 60 -24.06 33.16 29.98
C ASP A 60 -24.75 33.72 28.72
N TYR A 61 -24.22 33.41 27.53
CA TYR A 61 -24.80 33.81 26.26
C TYR A 61 -26.22 33.25 26.08
N PHE A 62 -26.43 31.94 26.34
CA PHE A 62 -27.75 31.33 26.19
C PHE A 62 -28.75 31.83 27.24
N VAL A 63 -28.33 32.05 28.49
CA VAL A 63 -29.20 32.68 29.51
C VAL A 63 -29.65 34.07 29.08
N ARG A 64 -28.76 34.84 28.45
CA ARG A 64 -29.10 36.16 27.90
C ARG A 64 -30.07 36.05 26.73
N GLN A 65 -29.89 35.10 25.82
CA GLN A 65 -30.81 34.85 24.71
C GLN A 65 -32.21 34.47 25.21
N ASP A 66 -32.30 33.55 26.19
CA ASP A 66 -33.57 33.16 26.79
C ASP A 66 -34.27 34.34 27.49
N SER A 67 -33.50 35.22 28.12
CA SER A 67 -34.03 36.44 28.73
C SER A 67 -34.61 37.41 27.70
N LEU A 68 -33.90 37.61 26.57
CA LEU A 68 -34.36 38.46 25.46
C LEU A 68 -35.59 37.87 24.77
N ALA A 69 -35.62 36.55 24.55
CA ALA A 69 -36.77 35.85 24.00
C ALA A 69 -38.02 36.02 24.88
N ASN A 70 -37.86 35.93 26.21
CA ASN A 70 -38.95 36.17 27.16
C ASN A 70 -39.47 37.61 27.15
N VAL A 71 -38.59 38.60 26.93
CA VAL A 71 -39.01 40.00 26.76
C VAL A 71 -39.76 40.17 25.44
N ALA A 72 -39.26 39.61 24.34
CA ALA A 72 -39.91 39.66 23.04
C ALA A 72 -41.31 39.03 23.08
N LEU A 73 -41.48 37.88 23.73
CA LEU A 73 -42.78 37.23 23.93
C LEU A 73 -43.82 38.08 24.64
N ARG A 74 -43.38 38.97 25.53
CA ARG A 74 -44.29 39.88 26.26
C ARG A 74 -44.75 41.04 25.39
N HIS A 75 -44.02 41.36 24.32
CA HIS A 75 -44.29 42.48 23.44
C HIS A 75 -44.89 42.07 22.09
N ASP A 76 -44.60 40.86 21.60
CA ASP A 76 -45.02 40.37 20.28
C ASP A 76 -45.52 38.92 20.37
N SER A 77 -46.77 38.68 19.97
CA SER A 77 -47.48 37.39 20.17
C SER A 77 -47.14 36.31 19.14
N THR A 78 -46.11 36.50 18.31
CA THR A 78 -45.83 35.61 17.17
C THR A 78 -44.68 34.63 17.45
N SER A 79 -44.95 33.33 17.28
CA SER A 79 -43.97 32.24 17.43
C SER A 79 -42.78 32.33 16.46
N LEU A 80 -42.89 33.09 15.37
CA LEU A 80 -41.83 33.27 14.38
C LEU A 80 -40.67 34.14 14.90
N ALA A 81 -40.93 35.09 15.82
CA ALA A 81 -39.88 35.92 16.41
C ALA A 81 -39.00 35.15 17.40
N LEU A 82 -39.50 34.06 17.97
CA LEU A 82 -38.76 33.23 18.93
C LEU A 82 -37.64 32.43 18.27
N SER A 83 -37.86 31.94 17.04
CA SER A 83 -36.87 31.07 16.39
C SER A 83 -35.53 31.77 16.19
N ASP A 84 -35.51 33.10 16.09
CA ASP A 84 -34.28 33.87 15.89
C ASP A 84 -33.39 33.91 17.14
N TYR A 85 -33.97 33.87 18.35
CA TYR A 85 -33.20 33.83 19.61
C TYR A 85 -32.62 32.45 19.95
N TYR A 86 -33.23 31.40 19.39
CA TYR A 86 -32.79 30.02 19.61
C TYR A 86 -31.96 29.46 18.45
N ARG A 87 -31.90 30.17 17.32
CA ARG A 87 -30.91 29.92 16.27
C ARG A 87 -29.57 30.44 16.74
N THR A 88 -28.58 29.55 16.81
CA THR A 88 -27.20 29.94 17.13
C THR A 88 -26.48 30.16 15.81
N SER A 89 -26.26 31.43 15.45
CA SER A 89 -25.49 31.77 14.24
C SER A 89 -23.99 31.60 14.49
N VAL A 90 -23.21 31.42 13.41
CA VAL A 90 -21.76 31.27 13.53
C VAL A 90 -21.12 32.60 13.96
N GLU A 91 -21.69 33.70 13.51
CA GLU A 91 -21.29 35.07 13.80
C GLU A 91 -21.45 35.40 15.30
N GLU A 92 -22.50 34.89 15.95
CA GLU A 92 -22.66 35.08 17.40
C GLU A 92 -21.67 34.25 18.21
N LEU A 93 -21.28 33.07 17.71
CA LEU A 93 -20.28 32.22 18.37
C LEU A 93 -18.86 32.79 18.27
N GLU A 94 -18.58 33.72 17.35
CA GLU A 94 -17.28 34.42 17.27
C GLU A 94 -16.92 35.18 18.53
N ALA A 95 -17.91 35.77 19.21
CA ALA A 95 -17.68 36.50 20.44
C ALA A 95 -17.55 35.60 21.68
N VAL A 96 -17.88 34.31 21.54
CA VAL A 96 -18.04 33.37 22.67
C VAL A 96 -16.96 32.31 22.68
N LEU A 97 -16.64 31.73 21.51
CA LEU A 97 -15.64 30.69 21.35
C LEU A 97 -14.25 31.28 21.08
N SER A 98 -13.20 30.57 21.47
CA SER A 98 -11.85 30.90 21.02
C SER A 98 -11.71 30.70 19.50
N PRO A 99 -10.74 31.36 18.82
CA PRO A 99 -10.54 31.20 17.38
C PRO A 99 -10.36 29.74 16.94
N LEU A 100 -9.67 28.91 17.75
CA LEU A 100 -9.46 27.50 17.44
C LEU A 100 -10.74 26.66 17.60
N GLU A 101 -11.48 26.86 18.69
CA GLU A 101 -12.77 26.19 18.91
C GLU A 101 -13.77 26.57 17.82
N LEU A 102 -13.79 27.84 17.42
CA LEU A 102 -14.63 28.30 16.32
C LEU A 102 -14.21 27.69 14.98
N ASN A 103 -12.92 27.57 14.71
CA ASN A 103 -12.42 26.92 13.50
C ASN A 103 -12.91 25.47 13.41
N ASP A 104 -12.78 24.72 14.50
CA ASP A 104 -13.19 23.32 14.57
C ASP A 104 -14.72 23.18 14.48
N TYR A 105 -15.48 24.07 15.11
CA TYR A 105 -16.94 24.15 14.97
C TYR A 105 -17.36 24.41 13.52
N ARG A 106 -16.75 25.41 12.85
CA ARG A 106 -17.04 25.74 11.45
C ARG A 106 -16.77 24.55 10.51
N LEU A 107 -15.66 23.83 10.71
CA LEU A 107 -15.32 22.63 9.91
C LEU A 107 -16.34 21.48 10.05
N LYS A 108 -17.17 21.48 11.10
CA LYS A 108 -18.19 20.47 11.36
C LYS A 108 -19.57 20.89 10.88
N VAL A 109 -19.91 22.17 11.03
CA VAL A 109 -21.23 22.71 10.64
C VAL A 109 -21.28 23.07 9.16
N GLN A 110 -20.22 23.64 8.60
CA GLN A 110 -20.06 23.74 7.16
C GLN A 110 -19.64 22.35 6.68
N TYR A 111 -20.49 21.69 5.88
CA TYR A 111 -20.15 20.41 5.25
C TYR A 111 -18.72 20.47 4.69
N HIS A 112 -17.96 19.39 4.88
CA HIS A 112 -16.52 19.31 4.58
C HIS A 112 -16.11 19.84 3.19
N HIS A 113 -17.03 19.95 2.24
CA HIS A 113 -16.80 20.43 0.87
C HIS A 113 -16.84 21.96 0.71
N CYS A 114 -17.34 22.72 1.70
CA CYS A 114 -17.46 24.18 1.63
C CYS A 114 -16.45 24.94 2.50
N ALA A 115 -15.82 24.26 3.46
CA ALA A 115 -14.78 24.87 4.27
C ALA A 115 -13.47 24.98 3.48
N ASN A 116 -12.83 26.14 3.57
CA ASN A 116 -11.58 26.41 2.88
C ASN A 116 -10.42 25.55 3.48
N ARG A 117 -9.38 25.29 2.70
CA ARG A 117 -8.22 24.48 3.09
C ARG A 117 -7.42 25.12 4.22
N MET A 118 -7.38 26.44 4.34
CA MET A 118 -6.70 27.12 5.46
C MET A 118 -7.26 26.69 6.82
N ARG A 119 -8.59 26.50 6.94
CA ARG A 119 -9.19 25.94 8.16
C ARG A 119 -8.68 24.55 8.50
N ARG A 120 -8.50 23.70 7.48
CA ARG A 120 -7.94 22.35 7.64
C ARG A 120 -6.45 22.40 8.02
N MET A 121 -5.70 23.36 7.51
CA MET A 121 -4.30 23.59 7.93
C MET A 121 -4.24 23.95 9.42
N ILE A 122 -5.14 24.81 9.91
CA ILE A 122 -5.24 25.16 11.34
C ILE A 122 -5.63 23.94 12.20
N GLN A 123 -6.53 23.09 11.71
CA GLN A 123 -6.88 21.84 12.39
C GLN A 123 -5.65 20.91 12.52
N GLN A 124 -4.76 20.91 11.52
CA GLN A 124 -3.52 20.12 11.50
C GLN A 124 -2.30 20.87 12.05
N ARG A 125 -2.49 21.96 12.80
CA ARG A 125 -1.41 22.85 13.27
C ARG A 125 -0.28 22.13 14.01
N GLU A 126 -0.60 21.11 14.81
CA GLU A 126 0.40 20.35 15.57
C GLU A 126 1.25 19.48 14.65
N ALA A 127 0.61 18.75 13.72
CA ALA A 127 1.28 17.91 12.73
C ALA A 127 2.13 18.75 11.75
N LEU A 128 1.68 19.96 11.43
CA LEU A 128 2.39 20.92 10.58
C LEU A 128 3.41 21.77 11.34
N GLN A 129 3.41 21.73 12.68
CA GLN A 129 4.26 22.55 13.54
C GLN A 129 4.10 24.05 13.27
N LEU A 130 2.87 24.52 13.11
CA LEU A 130 2.58 25.93 12.84
C LEU A 130 2.88 26.80 14.06
N THR A 131 3.49 27.95 13.81
CA THR A 131 3.64 28.99 14.83
C THR A 131 2.30 29.66 15.14
N LEU A 132 2.17 30.27 16.32
CA LEU A 132 0.96 31.00 16.69
C LEU A 132 0.60 32.08 15.66
N HIS A 133 1.59 32.85 15.20
CA HIS A 133 1.41 33.88 14.17
C HIS A 133 0.86 33.29 12.85
N GLN A 134 1.36 32.14 12.41
CA GLN A 134 0.83 31.49 11.21
C GLN A 134 -0.61 31.02 11.40
N VAL A 135 -0.95 30.49 12.58
CA VAL A 135 -2.32 30.08 12.91
C VAL A 135 -3.27 31.28 12.89
N GLU A 136 -2.89 32.40 13.50
CA GLU A 136 -3.68 33.64 13.52
C GLU A 136 -3.86 34.25 12.12
N ALA A 137 -2.78 34.27 11.32
CA ALA A 137 -2.83 34.77 9.95
C ALA A 137 -3.72 33.90 9.06
N LEU A 138 -3.56 32.56 9.10
CA LEU A 138 -4.42 31.63 8.38
C LEU A 138 -5.88 31.79 8.80
N PHE A 139 -6.14 31.95 10.10
CA PHE A 139 -7.50 32.10 10.61
C PHE A 139 -8.14 33.39 10.09
N THR A 140 -7.42 34.51 10.18
CA THR A 140 -7.90 35.83 9.73
C THR A 140 -8.19 35.82 8.23
N GLU A 141 -7.26 35.34 7.42
CA GLU A 141 -7.44 35.26 5.97
C GLU A 141 -8.53 34.26 5.58
N SER A 142 -8.66 33.14 6.30
CA SER A 142 -9.75 32.19 6.07
C SER A 142 -11.13 32.84 6.26
N CYS A 143 -11.28 33.68 7.28
CA CYS A 143 -12.53 34.39 7.54
C CYS A 143 -12.78 35.46 6.47
N ARG A 144 -11.75 36.23 6.11
CA ARG A 144 -11.85 37.25 5.05
C ARG A 144 -12.27 36.63 3.72
N LEU A 145 -11.64 35.52 3.33
CA LEU A 145 -11.89 34.84 2.06
C LEU A 145 -13.33 34.30 1.98
N GLU A 146 -13.86 33.76 3.07
CA GLU A 146 -15.23 33.23 3.13
C GLU A 146 -16.32 34.32 2.99
N THR A 147 -16.01 35.55 3.39
CA THR A 147 -16.94 36.69 3.29
C THR A 147 -16.93 37.38 1.92
N ASP A 148 -15.89 37.16 1.12
CA ASP A 148 -15.73 37.82 -0.17
C ASP A 148 -16.46 37.07 -1.30
N LYS A 149 -17.60 37.62 -1.71
CA LYS A 149 -18.44 37.05 -2.78
C LYS A 149 -17.93 37.34 -4.19
N ASN A 150 -16.88 38.16 -4.35
CA ASN A 150 -16.41 38.62 -5.66
C ASN A 150 -15.24 37.81 -6.23
N ILE A 151 -14.78 36.77 -5.51
CA ILE A 151 -13.63 35.98 -5.91
C ILE A 151 -14.01 35.02 -7.05
N ARG A 152 -13.40 35.22 -8.22
CA ARG A 152 -13.62 34.35 -9.40
C ARG A 152 -12.90 33.02 -9.31
N ASP A 153 -11.66 33.03 -8.81
CA ASP A 153 -10.84 31.83 -8.59
C ASP A 153 -10.55 31.66 -7.10
N PHE A 154 -11.52 31.12 -6.38
CA PHE A 154 -11.45 30.94 -4.93
C PHE A 154 -10.27 30.06 -4.53
N TRP A 155 -10.07 28.94 -5.21
CA TRP A 155 -9.06 27.94 -4.85
C TRP A 155 -7.64 28.40 -5.18
N GLY A 156 -7.42 29.05 -6.32
CA GLY A 156 -6.11 29.65 -6.64
C GLY A 156 -5.77 30.80 -5.70
N THR A 157 -6.75 31.65 -5.36
CA THR A 157 -6.56 32.74 -4.41
C THR A 157 -6.24 32.21 -3.01
N GLU A 158 -6.99 31.22 -2.53
CA GLU A 158 -6.71 30.53 -1.26
C GLU A 158 -5.28 29.98 -1.23
N PHE A 159 -4.88 29.27 -2.29
CA PHE A 159 -3.56 28.66 -2.38
C PHE A 159 -2.46 29.72 -2.19
N HIS A 160 -2.52 30.82 -2.94
CA HIS A 160 -1.50 31.87 -2.89
C HIS A 160 -1.46 32.59 -1.54
N ILE A 161 -2.61 32.79 -0.90
CA ILE A 161 -2.65 33.36 0.46
C ILE A 161 -1.97 32.40 1.45
N ALA A 162 -2.37 31.12 1.45
CA ALA A 162 -1.78 30.12 2.33
C ALA A 162 -0.27 29.98 2.10
N ASP A 163 0.18 30.02 0.84
CA ASP A 163 1.59 29.95 0.45
C ASP A 163 2.40 31.20 0.85
N SER A 164 1.75 32.35 1.01
CA SER A 164 2.40 33.57 1.52
C SER A 164 2.58 33.56 3.05
N ILE A 165 1.72 32.83 3.76
CA ILE A 165 1.75 32.70 5.23
C ILE A 165 2.66 31.54 5.66
N LEU A 166 2.64 30.44 4.90
CA LEU A 166 3.38 29.23 5.17
C LEU A 166 4.67 29.19 4.35
N THR A 167 5.68 28.46 4.83
CA THR A 167 6.79 28.11 3.95
C THR A 167 6.33 27.07 2.92
N PRO A 168 6.90 27.02 1.71
CA PRO A 168 6.55 26.00 0.71
C PRO A 168 6.68 24.57 1.24
N SER A 169 7.66 24.32 2.13
CA SER A 169 7.84 23.00 2.77
C SER A 169 6.68 22.62 3.69
N VAL A 170 6.17 23.56 4.48
CA VAL A 170 5.03 23.33 5.40
C VAL A 170 3.75 23.17 4.59
N HIS A 171 3.53 24.00 3.58
CA HIS A 171 2.35 23.92 2.73
C HIS A 171 2.31 22.61 1.92
N LYS A 172 3.44 22.13 1.41
CA LYS A 172 3.55 20.80 0.81
C LYS A 172 3.17 19.68 1.79
N ARG A 173 3.71 19.71 3.01
CA ARG A 173 3.42 18.70 4.04
C ARG A 173 1.92 18.57 4.32
N PHE A 174 1.16 19.67 4.28
CA PHE A 174 -0.29 19.63 4.41
C PHE A 174 -0.97 18.76 3.35
N TYR A 175 -0.54 18.83 2.09
CA TYR A 175 -1.10 17.97 1.04
C TYR A 175 -0.79 16.48 1.24
N GLY A 176 0.33 16.16 1.89
CA GLY A 176 0.63 14.80 2.32
C GLY A 176 -0.33 14.30 3.40
N LEU A 177 -0.62 15.14 4.41
CA LEU A 177 -1.57 14.81 5.49
C LEU A 177 -3.01 14.67 4.98
N LEU A 178 -3.42 15.50 4.01
CA LEU A 178 -4.76 15.45 3.42
C LEU A 178 -5.08 14.07 2.82
N ARG A 179 -4.07 13.37 2.31
CA ARG A 179 -4.18 12.07 1.63
C ARG A 179 -3.68 10.90 2.48
N GLU A 180 -3.37 11.11 3.76
CA GLU A 180 -2.73 10.10 4.61
C GLU A 180 -3.50 8.78 4.63
N SER A 181 -4.84 8.84 4.74
CA SER A 181 -5.69 7.64 4.76
C SER A 181 -5.67 6.87 3.43
N GLU A 182 -5.82 7.58 2.31
CA GLU A 182 -5.75 7.00 0.96
C GLU A 182 -4.37 6.36 0.70
N ILE A 183 -3.30 7.06 1.11
CA ILE A 183 -1.92 6.57 0.99
C ILE A 183 -1.72 5.32 1.85
N ALA A 184 -2.15 5.35 3.11
CA ALA A 184 -2.02 4.23 4.03
C ALA A 184 -2.74 2.97 3.51
N GLU A 185 -3.95 3.11 2.98
CA GLU A 185 -4.70 2.00 2.40
C GLU A 185 -4.01 1.42 1.15
N ASN A 186 -3.56 2.29 0.24
CA ASN A 186 -2.84 1.86 -0.96
C ASN A 186 -1.51 1.16 -0.62
N VAL A 187 -0.71 1.74 0.28
CA VAL A 187 0.58 1.17 0.70
C VAL A 187 0.40 -0.14 1.46
N LYS A 188 -0.67 -0.29 2.24
CA LYS A 188 -1.03 -1.55 2.88
C LYS A 188 -1.26 -2.66 1.86
N ARG A 189 -2.02 -2.38 0.80
CA ARG A 189 -2.23 -3.32 -0.32
C ARG A 189 -0.90 -3.67 -0.99
N GLN A 190 -0.10 -2.67 -1.36
CA GLN A 190 1.18 -2.89 -2.02
C GLN A 190 2.16 -3.71 -1.17
N THR A 191 2.21 -3.46 0.14
CA THR A 191 3.09 -4.20 1.06
C THR A 191 2.67 -5.66 1.17
N LYS A 192 1.36 -5.93 1.18
CA LYS A 192 0.82 -7.29 1.13
C LYS A 192 1.23 -7.99 -0.18
N GLU A 193 1.06 -7.33 -1.32
CA GLU A 193 1.46 -7.89 -2.63
C GLU A 193 2.97 -8.15 -2.70
N LEU A 194 3.80 -7.26 -2.15
CA LEU A 194 5.25 -7.47 -2.05
C LEU A 194 5.58 -8.70 -1.19
N ALA A 195 4.92 -8.88 -0.05
CA ALA A 195 5.14 -10.02 0.83
C ALA A 195 4.73 -11.35 0.16
N GLU A 196 3.53 -11.41 -0.43
CA GLU A 196 3.00 -12.61 -1.10
C GLU A 196 3.88 -13.06 -2.27
N ASN A 197 4.50 -12.10 -2.95
CA ASN A 197 5.37 -12.38 -4.10
C ASN A 197 6.86 -12.48 -3.75
N ASN A 198 7.24 -12.45 -2.47
CA ASN A 198 8.63 -12.45 -2.00
C ASN A 198 9.47 -11.30 -2.56
N LEU A 199 8.89 -10.10 -2.70
CA LEU A 199 9.52 -8.91 -3.28
C LEU A 199 9.85 -7.83 -2.23
N LEU A 200 9.72 -8.13 -0.94
CA LEU A 200 10.18 -7.25 0.13
C LEU A 200 11.69 -6.97 -0.01
N PRO A 201 12.16 -5.78 0.39
CA PRO A 201 13.59 -5.48 0.46
C PRO A 201 14.33 -6.49 1.34
N VAL A 202 15.60 -6.77 1.03
CA VAL A 202 16.40 -7.79 1.72
C VAL A 202 16.54 -7.50 3.22
N ASP A 203 16.70 -6.24 3.59
CA ASP A 203 16.99 -5.81 4.97
C ASP A 203 15.78 -5.25 5.72
N MET A 204 14.57 -5.44 5.18
CA MET A 204 13.34 -4.88 5.77
C MET A 204 12.27 -5.94 5.95
N ASP A 205 11.65 -5.96 7.13
CA ASP A 205 10.41 -6.70 7.33
C ASP A 205 9.20 -5.97 6.70
N SER A 206 8.02 -6.59 6.78
CA SER A 206 6.79 -6.00 6.23
C SER A 206 6.39 -4.69 6.92
N ILE A 207 6.66 -4.53 8.21
CA ILE A 207 6.29 -3.34 8.99
C ILE A 207 7.21 -2.17 8.61
N GLN A 208 8.51 -2.42 8.55
CA GLN A 208 9.53 -1.47 8.11
C GLN A 208 9.28 -1.05 6.66
N THR A 209 8.95 -2.00 5.79
CA THR A 209 8.61 -1.72 4.38
C THR A 209 7.36 -0.84 4.29
N TYR A 210 6.30 -1.15 5.03
CA TYR A 210 5.07 -0.34 5.07
C TYR A 210 5.38 1.12 5.49
N GLN A 211 6.13 1.30 6.58
CA GLN A 211 6.49 2.64 7.08
C GLN A 211 7.33 3.42 6.08
N TYR A 212 8.30 2.77 5.44
CA TYR A 212 9.14 3.36 4.41
C TYR A 212 8.31 3.82 3.20
N LEU A 213 7.43 2.94 2.69
CA LEU A 213 6.57 3.24 1.55
C LEU A 213 5.58 4.36 1.86
N CYS A 214 4.96 4.38 3.05
CA CYS A 214 4.09 5.47 3.47
C CYS A 214 4.81 6.81 3.42
N ARG A 215 6.03 6.89 3.98
CA ARG A 215 6.82 8.13 3.96
C ARG A 215 7.12 8.59 2.55
N CYS A 216 7.61 7.69 1.68
CA CYS A 216 7.93 8.02 0.30
C CYS A 216 6.70 8.48 -0.48
N GLU A 217 5.56 7.77 -0.39
CA GLU A 217 4.34 8.17 -1.10
C GLU A 217 3.77 9.48 -0.57
N MET A 218 3.80 9.71 0.75
CA MET A 218 3.38 10.99 1.34
C MET A 218 4.19 12.16 0.78
N GLU A 219 5.52 12.04 0.73
CA GLU A 219 6.39 13.10 0.21
C GLU A 219 6.17 13.34 -1.29
N LEU A 220 6.14 12.28 -2.10
CA LEU A 220 6.04 12.41 -3.55
C LEU A 220 4.65 12.88 -4.00
N GLN A 221 3.57 12.41 -3.37
CA GLN A 221 2.20 12.85 -3.67
C GLN A 221 1.92 14.28 -3.18
N ALA A 222 2.54 14.68 -2.07
CA ALA A 222 2.48 16.05 -1.57
C ALA A 222 3.04 17.05 -2.59
N ASP A 223 4.21 16.76 -3.18
CA ASP A 223 4.83 17.60 -4.20
C ASP A 223 3.96 17.74 -5.46
N ILE A 224 3.43 16.62 -5.98
CA ILE A 224 2.55 16.62 -7.15
C ILE A 224 1.29 17.44 -6.86
N THR A 225 0.65 17.20 -5.71
CA THR A 225 -0.59 17.90 -5.37
C THR A 225 -0.32 19.38 -5.18
N TYR A 226 0.74 19.77 -4.48
CA TYR A 226 1.11 21.17 -4.28
C TYR A 226 1.28 21.93 -5.60
N TRP A 227 2.08 21.40 -6.55
CA TRP A 227 2.31 22.10 -7.83
C TRP A 227 1.08 22.11 -8.74
N ARG A 228 0.22 21.09 -8.65
CA ARG A 228 -1.08 21.07 -9.32
C ARG A 228 -1.96 22.20 -8.83
N GLU A 229 -2.05 22.38 -7.51
CA GLU A 229 -2.86 23.45 -6.89
C GLU A 229 -2.25 24.84 -7.12
N ALA A 230 -0.92 24.93 -7.23
CA ALA A 230 -0.23 26.17 -7.61
C ALA A 230 -0.49 26.61 -9.06
N GLY A 231 -1.07 25.74 -9.91
CA GLY A 231 -1.25 25.99 -11.34
C GLY A 231 0.07 26.03 -12.13
N ASN A 232 1.21 25.65 -11.53
CA ASN A 232 2.52 25.69 -12.19
C ASN A 232 2.77 24.39 -12.97
N ARG A 233 2.47 24.42 -14.27
CA ARG A 233 2.59 23.25 -15.16
C ARG A 233 4.02 22.72 -15.32
N GLU A 234 5.01 23.62 -15.35
CA GLU A 234 6.42 23.24 -15.50
C GLU A 234 6.90 22.46 -14.28
N LYS A 235 6.71 23.02 -13.09
CA LYS A 235 7.10 22.35 -11.84
C LYS A 235 6.27 21.10 -11.54
N LEU A 236 5.02 21.04 -12.00
CA LEU A 236 4.22 19.82 -11.94
C LEU A 236 4.84 18.72 -12.79
N ALA A 237 5.23 19.01 -14.04
CA ALA A 237 5.89 18.04 -14.90
C ALA A 237 7.23 17.57 -14.30
N GLU A 238 8.01 18.48 -13.72
CA GLU A 238 9.22 18.12 -12.97
C GLU A 238 8.92 17.18 -11.80
N ALA A 239 7.89 17.47 -11.00
CA ALA A 239 7.48 16.64 -9.88
C ALA A 239 7.02 15.24 -10.31
N GLU A 240 6.32 15.12 -11.44
CA GLU A 240 5.94 13.83 -12.01
C GLU A 240 7.15 13.00 -12.49
N VAL A 241 8.18 13.67 -13.05
CA VAL A 241 9.45 13.02 -13.38
C VAL A 241 10.16 12.56 -12.10
N VAL A 242 10.24 13.40 -11.08
CA VAL A 242 10.82 13.05 -9.78
C VAL A 242 10.07 11.89 -9.13
N TYR A 243 8.74 11.85 -9.20
CA TYR A 243 7.92 10.74 -8.71
C TYR A 243 8.34 9.42 -9.35
N LYS A 244 8.45 9.37 -10.68
CA LYS A 244 8.88 8.17 -11.42
C LYS A 244 10.32 7.76 -11.07
N LEU A 245 11.22 8.72 -10.91
CA LEU A 245 12.62 8.47 -10.58
C LEU A 245 12.78 7.94 -9.15
N LYS A 246 12.18 8.61 -8.17
CA LYS A 246 12.28 8.30 -6.74
C LYS A 246 11.36 7.18 -6.27
N LYS A 247 10.47 6.68 -7.14
CA LYS A 247 9.60 5.55 -6.82
C LYS A 247 10.42 4.39 -6.21
N PRO A 248 10.01 3.87 -5.04
CA PRO A 248 10.71 2.77 -4.38
C PRO A 248 11.01 1.59 -5.29
N LYS A 249 12.25 1.08 -5.25
CA LYS A 249 12.71 0.03 -6.16
C LYS A 249 11.94 -1.29 -5.97
N CYS A 250 11.52 -1.61 -4.74
CA CYS A 250 10.65 -2.77 -4.49
C CYS A 250 9.32 -2.67 -5.24
N LEU A 251 8.72 -1.48 -5.34
CA LEU A 251 7.52 -1.27 -6.15
C LEU A 251 7.81 -1.40 -7.65
N LYS A 252 8.95 -0.91 -8.13
CA LYS A 252 9.36 -1.12 -9.54
C LYS A 252 9.56 -2.61 -9.87
N ARG A 253 10.11 -3.38 -8.93
CA ARG A 253 10.23 -4.85 -9.05
C ARG A 253 8.86 -5.53 -9.08
N LEU A 254 7.90 -5.06 -8.29
CA LEU A 254 6.51 -5.53 -8.33
C LEU A 254 5.85 -5.24 -9.68
N GLU A 255 6.07 -4.06 -10.26
CA GLU A 255 5.58 -3.73 -11.60
C GLU A 255 6.20 -4.61 -12.68
N LEU A 256 7.51 -4.86 -12.61
CA LEU A 256 8.18 -5.80 -13.51
C LEU A 256 7.60 -7.21 -13.34
N TYR A 257 7.33 -7.65 -12.11
CA TYR A 257 6.73 -8.95 -11.83
C TYR A 257 5.37 -9.14 -12.51
N TRP A 258 4.53 -8.11 -12.53
CA TRP A 258 3.21 -8.17 -13.16
C TRP A 258 3.25 -8.11 -14.69
N ILE A 259 4.23 -7.39 -15.25
CA ILE A 259 4.31 -7.16 -16.70
C ILE A 259 5.13 -8.25 -17.40
N ALA A 260 6.15 -8.79 -16.73
CA ALA A 260 7.05 -9.77 -17.33
C ALA A 260 6.39 -11.16 -17.46
N PRO A 261 6.62 -11.86 -18.59
CA PRO A 261 6.04 -13.18 -18.82
C PRO A 261 6.54 -14.22 -17.82
N GLU A 262 5.77 -15.29 -17.61
CA GLU A 262 6.10 -16.35 -16.63
C GLU A 262 7.39 -17.09 -16.94
N TRP A 263 7.82 -17.11 -18.21
CA TRP A 263 9.07 -17.74 -18.61
C TRP A 263 10.31 -16.87 -18.32
N SER A 264 10.16 -15.59 -17.97
CA SER A 264 11.28 -14.65 -17.75
C SER A 264 12.15 -15.11 -16.57
N ILE A 265 13.44 -15.29 -16.85
CA ILE A 265 14.47 -15.60 -15.88
C ILE A 265 14.70 -14.42 -14.95
N ILE A 266 14.68 -13.19 -15.48
CA ILE A 266 14.83 -11.98 -14.66
C ILE A 266 13.72 -11.89 -13.62
N ARG A 267 12.45 -12.06 -14.03
CA ARG A 267 11.29 -12.10 -13.12
C ARG A 267 11.47 -13.21 -12.07
N TYR A 268 11.79 -14.42 -12.52
CA TYR A 268 11.90 -15.58 -11.64
C TYR A 268 13.05 -15.44 -10.65
N ALA A 269 14.19 -14.88 -11.06
CA ALA A 269 15.34 -14.59 -10.22
C ALA A 269 14.98 -13.65 -9.07
N ILE A 270 14.29 -12.55 -9.37
CA ILE A 270 13.86 -11.57 -8.36
C ILE A 270 12.89 -12.23 -7.35
N GLN A 271 11.91 -12.98 -7.85
CA GLN A 271 10.85 -13.60 -7.03
C GLN A 271 11.36 -14.78 -6.18
N LYS A 272 12.21 -15.65 -6.74
CA LYS A 272 12.61 -16.93 -6.13
C LYS A 272 14.02 -16.93 -5.56
N ARG A 273 14.70 -15.77 -5.48
CA ARG A 273 16.08 -15.63 -4.99
C ARG A 273 16.38 -16.41 -3.70
N ASN A 274 15.48 -16.38 -2.72
CA ASN A 274 15.68 -17.03 -1.43
C ASN A 274 15.50 -18.55 -1.54
N VAL A 275 14.44 -18.99 -2.24
CA VAL A 275 14.11 -20.41 -2.38
C VAL A 275 15.14 -21.15 -3.25
N ALA A 276 15.62 -20.48 -4.32
CA ALA A 276 16.66 -21.01 -5.19
C ALA A 276 18.08 -20.88 -4.59
N GLY A 277 18.23 -20.27 -3.41
CA GLY A 277 19.53 -20.10 -2.74
C GLY A 277 20.50 -19.19 -3.50
N LEU A 278 20.00 -18.17 -4.19
CA LEU A 278 20.82 -17.19 -4.89
C LEU A 278 21.44 -16.14 -3.97
N ASN A 279 20.83 -15.90 -2.80
CA ASN A 279 21.30 -14.92 -1.80
C ASN A 279 21.67 -13.56 -2.41
N LEU A 280 20.80 -13.05 -3.30
CA LEU A 280 21.04 -11.78 -3.99
C LEU A 280 20.99 -10.61 -3.00
N THR A 281 21.99 -9.74 -3.07
CA THR A 281 21.98 -8.45 -2.38
C THR A 281 20.98 -7.48 -3.04
N GLU A 282 20.61 -6.40 -2.36
CA GLU A 282 19.78 -5.33 -2.95
C GLU A 282 20.39 -4.79 -4.26
N HIS A 283 21.72 -4.65 -4.33
CA HIS A 283 22.41 -4.26 -5.57
C HIS A 283 22.21 -5.28 -6.70
N GLY A 284 22.24 -6.58 -6.39
CA GLY A 284 21.95 -7.63 -7.37
C GLY A 284 20.52 -7.55 -7.90
N LEU A 285 19.54 -7.27 -7.01
CA LEU A 285 18.14 -7.09 -7.40
C LEU A 285 17.93 -5.82 -8.24
N ASP A 286 18.65 -4.74 -7.94
CA ASP A 286 18.63 -3.53 -8.73
C ASP A 286 19.21 -3.74 -10.12
N SER A 287 20.32 -4.48 -10.20
CA SER A 287 20.95 -4.82 -11.47
C SER A 287 19.99 -5.67 -12.34
N LEU A 288 19.30 -6.64 -11.74
CA LEU A 288 18.26 -7.41 -12.43
C LEU A 288 17.08 -6.56 -12.88
N LEU A 289 16.61 -5.62 -12.04
CA LEU A 289 15.55 -4.70 -12.41
C LEU A 289 15.94 -3.87 -13.65
N LEU A 290 17.15 -3.30 -13.67
CA LEU A 290 17.68 -2.56 -14.81
C LEU A 290 17.76 -3.44 -16.07
N LYS A 291 18.16 -4.71 -15.93
CA LYS A 291 18.15 -5.66 -17.05
C LYS A 291 16.75 -5.99 -17.55
N GLY A 292 15.75 -6.03 -16.67
CA GLY A 292 14.35 -6.18 -17.07
C GLY A 292 13.79 -4.95 -17.80
N GLU A 293 14.22 -3.75 -17.41
CA GLU A 293 13.90 -2.51 -18.13
C GLU A 293 14.60 -2.45 -19.50
N GLU A 294 15.88 -2.84 -19.57
CA GLU A 294 16.64 -2.97 -20.81
C GLU A 294 16.02 -3.99 -21.76
N TYR A 295 15.61 -5.15 -21.25
CA TYR A 295 14.89 -6.17 -22.02
C TYR A 295 13.66 -5.57 -22.72
N ARG A 296 12.79 -4.87 -21.98
CA ARG A 296 11.56 -4.29 -22.55
C ARG A 296 11.85 -3.25 -23.63
N ARG A 297 12.90 -2.42 -23.45
CA ARG A 297 13.31 -1.46 -24.47
C ARG A 297 13.78 -2.17 -25.73
N LEU A 298 14.67 -3.15 -25.60
CA LEU A 298 15.20 -3.92 -26.74
C LEU A 298 14.10 -4.73 -27.44
N GLU A 299 13.17 -5.30 -26.69
CA GLU A 299 12.01 -6.01 -27.21
C GLU A 299 11.15 -5.08 -28.09
N GLN A 300 10.86 -3.86 -27.62
CA GLN A 300 10.11 -2.87 -28.39
C GLN A 300 10.87 -2.43 -29.64
N GLU A 301 12.17 -2.13 -29.53
CA GLU A 301 13.02 -1.76 -30.66
C GLU A 301 13.04 -2.86 -31.74
N LYS A 302 13.25 -4.12 -31.35
CA LYS A 302 13.26 -5.27 -32.28
C LYS A 302 11.89 -5.52 -32.90
N LYS A 303 10.80 -5.38 -32.12
CA LYS A 303 9.43 -5.48 -32.64
C LYS A 303 9.12 -4.37 -33.64
N HIS A 304 9.54 -3.13 -33.37
CA HIS A 304 9.41 -2.01 -34.31
C HIS A 304 10.24 -2.21 -35.59
N ALA A 305 11.42 -2.83 -35.47
CA ALA A 305 12.28 -3.17 -36.60
C ALA A 305 11.86 -4.43 -37.38
N ASN A 306 10.80 -5.15 -36.94
CA ASN A 306 10.40 -6.46 -37.46
C ASN A 306 11.54 -7.51 -37.45
N GLU A 307 12.47 -7.40 -36.51
CA GLU A 307 13.55 -8.37 -36.34
C GLU A 307 13.02 -9.65 -35.68
N LYS A 308 13.37 -10.82 -36.22
CA LYS A 308 13.07 -12.10 -35.56
C LYS A 308 14.11 -12.37 -34.48
N PHE A 309 13.67 -12.58 -33.24
CA PHE A 309 14.52 -12.95 -32.12
C PHE A 309 13.78 -13.89 -31.17
N SER A 310 14.54 -14.58 -30.32
CA SER A 310 13.99 -15.35 -29.20
C SER A 310 13.88 -14.46 -27.97
N GLU A 311 12.65 -14.17 -27.53
CA GLU A 311 12.37 -13.36 -26.34
C GLU A 311 13.00 -14.00 -25.08
N SER A 312 12.88 -15.32 -24.93
CA SER A 312 13.48 -16.06 -23.81
C SER A 312 15.00 -16.06 -23.84
N ALA A 313 15.62 -16.16 -25.01
CA ALA A 313 17.07 -16.11 -25.12
C ALA A 313 17.61 -14.72 -24.77
N LEU A 314 16.93 -13.65 -25.22
CA LEU A 314 17.33 -12.28 -24.90
C LEU A 314 17.22 -11.98 -23.40
N ASP A 315 16.11 -12.35 -22.75
CA ASP A 315 15.93 -12.23 -21.30
C ASP A 315 17.02 -12.99 -20.53
N CYS A 316 17.30 -14.23 -20.93
CA CYS A 316 18.33 -15.05 -20.30
C CYS A 316 19.74 -14.47 -20.49
N GLN A 317 20.07 -13.97 -21.68
CA GLN A 317 21.35 -13.31 -21.97
C GLN A 317 21.55 -12.08 -21.07
N LEU A 318 20.50 -11.27 -20.89
CA LEU A 318 20.55 -10.13 -19.98
C LEU A 318 20.68 -10.57 -18.52
N ALA A 319 19.98 -11.63 -18.11
CA ALA A 319 20.12 -12.20 -16.76
C ALA A 319 21.55 -12.71 -16.50
N GLN A 320 22.22 -13.32 -17.48
CA GLN A 320 23.60 -13.80 -17.37
C GLN A 320 24.63 -12.69 -17.11
N SER A 321 24.30 -11.43 -17.39
CA SER A 321 25.17 -10.30 -17.04
C SER A 321 25.19 -9.98 -15.53
N VAL A 322 24.24 -10.53 -14.76
CA VAL A 322 24.10 -10.32 -13.31
C VAL A 322 24.24 -11.64 -12.54
N LEU A 323 23.73 -12.73 -13.11
CA LEU A 323 23.72 -14.06 -12.50
C LEU A 323 24.80 -14.95 -13.12
N THR A 324 25.46 -15.73 -12.28
CA THR A 324 26.33 -16.80 -12.77
C THR A 324 25.51 -17.90 -13.43
N LYS A 325 26.13 -18.69 -14.32
CA LYS A 325 25.50 -19.87 -14.92
C LYS A 325 24.95 -20.82 -13.86
N GLU A 326 25.71 -21.07 -12.80
CA GLU A 326 25.27 -21.90 -11.66
C GLU A 326 24.03 -21.30 -10.97
N GLY A 327 23.96 -19.97 -10.84
CA GLY A 327 22.78 -19.28 -10.33
C GLY A 327 21.55 -19.50 -11.20
N ILE A 328 21.71 -19.44 -12.52
CA ILE A 328 20.61 -19.75 -13.45
C ILE A 328 20.22 -21.24 -13.35
N ASP A 329 21.18 -22.16 -13.28
CA ASP A 329 20.90 -23.59 -13.12
C ASP A 329 20.11 -23.89 -11.82
N LYS A 330 20.41 -23.18 -10.73
CA LYS A 330 19.61 -23.24 -9.48
C LYS A 330 18.19 -22.77 -9.67
N LEU A 331 17.98 -21.68 -10.43
CA LEU A 331 16.63 -21.20 -10.77
C LEU A 331 15.86 -22.19 -11.63
N LEU A 332 16.49 -22.73 -12.68
CA LEU A 332 15.86 -23.70 -13.56
C LEU A 332 15.52 -25.00 -12.81
N ALA A 333 16.39 -25.44 -11.91
CA ALA A 333 16.11 -26.58 -11.02
C ALA A 333 14.92 -26.31 -10.10
N GLU A 334 14.83 -25.12 -9.49
CA GLU A 334 13.68 -24.76 -8.64
C GLU A 334 12.38 -24.67 -9.46
N LYS A 335 12.43 -24.14 -10.69
CA LYS A 335 11.28 -24.10 -11.61
C LYS A 335 10.76 -25.50 -11.94
N ARG A 336 11.65 -26.50 -12.04
CA ARG A 336 11.32 -27.90 -12.35
C ARG A 336 11.15 -28.80 -11.11
N LYS A 337 11.25 -28.25 -9.91
CA LYS A 337 11.32 -29.04 -8.66
C LYS A 337 10.17 -30.02 -8.47
N SER A 338 8.93 -29.60 -8.71
CA SER A 338 7.76 -30.48 -8.58
C SER A 338 7.79 -31.63 -9.58
N TRP A 339 8.19 -31.34 -10.82
CA TRP A 339 8.39 -32.37 -11.85
C TRP A 339 9.51 -33.33 -11.45
N ILE A 340 10.67 -32.83 -11.00
CA ILE A 340 11.81 -33.65 -10.55
C ILE A 340 11.37 -34.57 -9.40
N GLN A 341 10.70 -34.02 -8.39
CA GLN A 341 10.24 -34.80 -7.23
C GLN A 341 9.25 -35.90 -7.63
N GLY A 342 8.25 -35.58 -8.46
CA GLY A 342 7.28 -36.56 -8.93
C GLY A 342 7.90 -37.65 -9.79
N ASP A 343 8.88 -37.31 -10.63
CA ASP A 343 9.58 -38.28 -11.47
C ASP A 343 10.48 -39.20 -10.63
N VAL A 344 11.22 -38.65 -9.67
CA VAL A 344 12.05 -39.42 -8.74
C VAL A 344 11.20 -40.35 -7.89
N GLU A 345 10.08 -39.88 -7.35
CA GLU A 345 9.17 -40.71 -6.54
C GLU A 345 8.60 -41.88 -7.36
N ARG A 346 8.15 -41.59 -8.59
CA ARG A 346 7.66 -42.62 -9.52
C ARG A 346 8.73 -43.68 -9.82
N GLU A 347 9.94 -43.26 -10.16
CA GLU A 347 11.04 -44.19 -10.48
C GLU A 347 11.50 -44.97 -9.26
N MET A 348 11.55 -44.34 -8.07
CA MET A 348 11.88 -45.03 -6.83
C MET A 348 10.87 -46.15 -6.53
N ASN A 349 9.57 -45.88 -6.69
CA ASN A 349 8.53 -46.90 -6.51
C ASN A 349 8.66 -48.07 -7.49
N GLU A 350 9.01 -47.80 -8.75
CA GLU A 350 9.27 -48.85 -9.74
C GLU A 350 10.52 -49.67 -9.40
N LEU A 351 11.61 -49.02 -9.00
CA LEU A 351 12.84 -49.70 -8.58
C LEU A 351 12.64 -50.61 -7.38
N GLU A 352 11.82 -50.19 -6.41
CA GLU A 352 11.40 -51.02 -5.28
C GLU A 352 10.57 -52.22 -5.72
N ARG A 353 9.59 -52.02 -6.61
CA ARG A 353 8.76 -53.10 -7.18
C ARG A 353 9.64 -54.17 -7.85
N TYR A 354 10.69 -53.77 -8.55
CA TYR A 354 11.62 -54.68 -9.21
C TYR A 354 12.75 -55.21 -8.30
N GLY A 355 12.74 -54.89 -6.99
CA GLY A 355 13.76 -55.33 -6.04
C GLY A 355 15.17 -54.81 -6.35
N LEU A 356 15.29 -53.68 -7.05
CA LEU A 356 16.56 -53.03 -7.39
C LEU A 356 17.03 -52.07 -6.27
N VAL A 357 16.12 -51.73 -5.36
CA VAL A 357 16.38 -50.92 -4.17
C VAL A 357 16.10 -51.73 -2.89
N ASN A 358 16.98 -51.59 -1.92
CA ASN A 358 16.86 -52.15 -0.57
C ASN A 358 17.27 -51.09 0.48
N ASN A 359 17.10 -51.39 1.76
CA ASN A 359 17.40 -50.44 2.83
C ASN A 359 18.86 -49.95 2.86
N ALA A 360 19.81 -50.74 2.35
CA ALA A 360 21.22 -50.40 2.36
C ALA A 360 21.62 -49.43 1.22
N ASN A 361 20.97 -49.53 0.04
CA ASN A 361 21.31 -48.69 -1.12
C ASN A 361 20.31 -47.55 -1.39
N ARG A 362 19.15 -47.54 -0.71
CA ARG A 362 18.05 -46.57 -0.94
C ARG A 362 18.51 -45.12 -1.01
N GLU A 363 19.31 -44.67 -0.04
CA GLU A 363 19.75 -43.27 0.05
C GLU A 363 20.68 -42.89 -1.11
N SER A 364 21.64 -43.75 -1.45
CA SER A 364 22.54 -43.54 -2.59
C SER A 364 21.78 -43.48 -3.91
N VAL A 365 20.81 -44.40 -4.11
CA VAL A 365 19.99 -44.45 -5.32
C VAL A 365 19.10 -43.21 -5.42
N LEU A 366 18.45 -42.82 -4.33
CA LEU A 366 17.62 -41.63 -4.29
C LEU A 366 18.43 -40.38 -4.66
N LYS A 367 19.66 -40.27 -4.15
CA LYS A 367 20.57 -39.16 -4.49
C LYS A 367 20.96 -39.18 -5.96
N GLU A 368 21.40 -40.32 -6.49
CA GLU A 368 21.80 -40.48 -7.90
C GLU A 368 20.65 -40.11 -8.85
N LEU A 369 19.43 -40.59 -8.57
CA LEU A 369 18.24 -40.26 -9.35
C LEU A 369 17.88 -38.79 -9.27
N THR A 370 17.93 -38.21 -8.06
CA THR A 370 17.62 -36.79 -7.86
C THR A 370 18.60 -35.92 -8.64
N ASP A 371 19.90 -36.22 -8.57
CA ASP A 371 20.94 -35.49 -9.27
C ASP A 371 20.78 -35.62 -10.80
N TYR A 372 20.53 -36.84 -11.30
CA TYR A 372 20.28 -37.10 -12.72
C TYR A 372 19.04 -36.35 -13.23
N LYS A 373 17.88 -36.51 -12.57
CA LYS A 373 16.63 -35.86 -12.96
C LYS A 373 16.71 -34.34 -12.89
N ARG A 374 17.46 -33.81 -11.93
CA ARG A 374 17.77 -32.39 -11.87
C ARG A 374 18.57 -31.93 -13.08
N GLN A 375 19.64 -32.62 -13.45
CA GLN A 375 20.46 -32.27 -14.63
C GLN A 375 19.64 -32.34 -15.93
N VAL A 376 18.82 -33.38 -16.08
CA VAL A 376 17.90 -33.53 -17.22
C VAL A 376 16.91 -32.37 -17.27
N GLY A 377 16.24 -32.07 -16.16
CA GLY A 377 15.26 -30.98 -16.07
C GLY A 377 15.85 -29.61 -16.39
N VAL A 378 17.06 -29.32 -15.88
CA VAL A 378 17.79 -28.07 -16.20
C VAL A 378 18.17 -28.00 -17.68
N SER A 379 18.68 -29.08 -18.26
CA SER A 379 19.04 -29.13 -19.68
C SER A 379 17.83 -28.96 -20.61
N TYR A 380 16.67 -29.51 -20.25
CA TYR A 380 15.42 -29.27 -20.96
C TYR A 380 15.03 -27.79 -20.97
N GLU A 381 15.13 -27.10 -19.83
CA GLU A 381 14.85 -25.67 -19.76
C GLU A 381 15.84 -24.85 -20.59
N TRP A 382 17.14 -25.16 -20.55
CA TRP A 382 18.13 -24.49 -21.41
C TRP A 382 17.81 -24.63 -22.90
N ALA A 383 17.46 -25.84 -23.35
CA ALA A 383 17.07 -26.08 -24.74
C ALA A 383 15.77 -25.37 -25.14
N ALA A 384 14.86 -25.13 -24.18
CA ALA A 384 13.62 -24.37 -24.40
C ALA A 384 13.87 -22.85 -24.45
N ILE A 385 14.77 -22.33 -23.62
CA ILE A 385 15.17 -20.92 -23.61
C ILE A 385 15.87 -20.55 -24.92
N GLU A 386 16.85 -21.37 -25.30
CA GLU A 386 17.63 -21.19 -26.50
C GLU A 386 17.96 -22.56 -27.11
N ARG A 387 17.42 -22.80 -28.31
CA ARG A 387 17.58 -24.06 -29.04
C ARG A 387 18.92 -24.12 -29.80
N SER A 388 20.02 -23.88 -29.10
CA SER A 388 21.37 -23.95 -29.63
C SER A 388 21.85 -25.41 -29.76
N GLN A 389 22.84 -25.66 -30.62
CA GLN A 389 23.45 -26.98 -30.74
C GLN A 389 24.07 -27.44 -29.42
N GLU A 390 24.68 -26.54 -28.66
CA GLU A 390 25.27 -26.85 -27.35
C GLU A 390 24.22 -27.34 -26.35
N ASN A 391 23.07 -26.66 -26.26
CA ASN A 391 22.01 -27.05 -25.33
C ASN A 391 21.34 -28.37 -25.74
N LEU A 392 21.13 -28.57 -27.04
CA LEU A 392 20.60 -29.83 -27.57
C LEU A 392 21.57 -30.99 -27.34
N PHE A 393 22.86 -30.78 -27.56
CA PHE A 393 23.88 -31.80 -27.35
C PHE A 393 23.93 -32.23 -25.87
N ARG A 394 23.95 -31.27 -24.93
CA ARG A 394 23.88 -31.58 -23.49
C ARG A 394 22.65 -32.40 -23.11
N LEU A 395 21.50 -32.07 -23.68
CA LEU A 395 20.27 -32.80 -23.41
C LEU A 395 20.34 -34.24 -23.95
N CYS A 396 20.81 -34.44 -25.18
CA CYS A 396 20.99 -35.77 -25.76
C CYS A 396 22.05 -36.58 -25.00
N ASP A 397 23.16 -35.95 -24.61
CA ASP A 397 24.23 -36.61 -23.84
C ASP A 397 23.69 -37.18 -22.52
N LEU A 398 22.86 -36.42 -21.78
CA LEU A 398 22.20 -36.91 -20.57
C LEU A 398 21.18 -38.04 -20.84
N GLN A 399 20.56 -38.06 -22.02
CA GLN A 399 19.65 -39.13 -22.43
C GLN A 399 20.39 -40.42 -22.83
N ASP A 400 21.62 -40.31 -23.33
CA ASP A 400 22.45 -41.46 -23.67
C ASP A 400 23.14 -42.05 -22.41
N HIS A 401 23.44 -41.19 -21.44
CA HIS A 401 24.11 -41.53 -20.17
C HIS A 401 23.14 -41.74 -19.00
N VAL A 402 22.03 -42.44 -19.25
CA VAL A 402 21.07 -42.82 -18.20
C VAL A 402 21.75 -43.65 -17.09
N PRO A 403 21.46 -43.40 -15.80
CA PRO A 403 21.94 -44.20 -14.68
C PRO A 403 21.76 -45.71 -14.88
N LEU A 404 22.78 -46.49 -14.51
CA LEU A 404 22.77 -47.95 -14.68
C LEU A 404 21.57 -48.61 -13.98
N ILE A 405 21.13 -48.05 -12.85
CA ILE A 405 20.00 -48.59 -12.11
C ILE A 405 18.68 -48.46 -12.89
N LEU A 406 18.50 -47.36 -13.64
CA LEU A 406 17.35 -47.17 -14.53
C LEU A 406 17.44 -48.08 -15.76
N LYS A 407 18.64 -48.29 -16.32
CA LYS A 407 18.84 -49.26 -17.42
C LYS A 407 18.43 -50.68 -17.00
N LYS A 408 18.84 -51.12 -15.78
CA LYS A 408 18.41 -52.41 -15.20
C LYS A 408 16.90 -52.48 -14.98
N MET A 409 16.28 -51.38 -14.59
CA MET A 409 14.83 -51.29 -14.44
C MET A 409 14.12 -51.48 -15.79
N GLU A 410 14.58 -50.79 -16.83
CA GLU A 410 14.03 -50.93 -18.19
C GLU A 410 14.17 -52.36 -18.73
N GLU A 411 15.29 -53.03 -18.45
CA GLU A 411 15.49 -54.45 -18.81
C GLU A 411 14.47 -55.37 -18.14
N LYS A 412 14.25 -55.21 -16.82
CA LYS A 412 13.22 -55.97 -16.09
C LYS A 412 11.81 -55.68 -16.59
N GLN A 413 11.50 -54.42 -16.90
CA GLN A 413 10.22 -54.04 -17.51
C GLN A 413 10.02 -54.69 -18.89
N LYS A 414 11.09 -54.81 -19.69
CA LYS A 414 11.03 -55.47 -21.01
C LYS A 414 10.80 -56.98 -20.86
N GLN A 415 11.45 -57.62 -19.88
CA GLN A 415 11.25 -59.03 -19.56
C GLN A 415 9.80 -59.32 -19.13
N GLU A 416 9.27 -58.57 -18.16
CA GLU A 416 7.88 -58.73 -17.69
C GLU A 416 6.88 -58.50 -18.84
N ARG A 417 7.14 -57.53 -19.74
CA ARG A 417 6.29 -57.30 -20.93
C ARG A 417 6.37 -58.42 -21.96
N ALA A 418 7.48 -59.13 -22.06
CA ALA A 418 7.64 -60.28 -22.95
C ALA A 418 6.94 -61.51 -22.37
N GLU A 419 7.14 -61.78 -21.08
CA GLU A 419 6.45 -62.85 -20.34
C GLU A 419 4.93 -62.69 -20.42
N TRP A 420 4.42 -61.46 -20.24
CA TRP A 420 2.97 -61.18 -20.34
C TRP A 420 2.40 -61.24 -21.76
N LYS A 421 3.25 -61.28 -22.78
CA LYS A 421 2.85 -61.55 -24.17
C LYS A 421 2.84 -63.05 -24.43
N ASP A 422 3.84 -63.78 -23.94
CA ASP A 422 3.92 -65.24 -24.10
C ASP A 422 2.79 -65.95 -23.33
N ASP A 423 2.36 -65.45 -22.16
CA ASP A 423 1.21 -65.99 -21.40
C ASP A 423 -0.17 -65.73 -22.04
N ARG A 424 -0.25 -64.90 -23.09
CA ARG A 424 -1.50 -64.57 -23.82
C ARG A 424 -1.62 -65.27 -25.18
N PHE A 425 -0.61 -66.04 -25.57
CA PHE A 425 -0.65 -66.97 -26.69
C PHE A 425 -0.59 -68.41 -26.19
#